data_AF-A0A2K0W7P3-F1
#
_entry.id   AF-A0A2K0W7P3-F1
#
_cell.length_a   1.000
_cell.length_b   1.000
_cell.length_c   1.000
_cell.angle_alpha   90.00
_cell.angle_beta   90.00
_cell.angle_gamma   90.00
#
_symmetry.space_group_name_H-M   'P 1'
#
loop_
_entity.id
_entity.type
_entity.pdbx_description
1 polymer ?
#
loop_
_entity_poly.entity_id
_entity_poly.type
_entity_poly.pdbx_seq_one_letter_code
_entity_poly.pdbx_strand_id
1 'polypeptide(L)'
;MAPVDRVDHNALEQQLKDIIQDLYQIMVQVSTYDSVGRSSREVLINEIKTLSDSLRTVHSSASPPNNLPSVPPELVEYVEHGRNPDIYTREFVELVRRGNQLMRGKLNAFGTFRDILAENITSAMPELRDDVAQVVEATGGVPPGRRNGEQPQQNGNATNHASSSAA
;
A
#
# COMPACT_ATOMS: atom_id res chain seq x y z
N MET A 1 4.45 12.52 10.29
CA MET A 1 5.23 11.63 9.40
C MET A 1 6.62 12.23 9.28
N ALA A 2 7.66 11.48 9.65
CA ALA A 2 9.05 11.95 9.53
C ALA A 2 9.39 12.12 8.04
N PRO A 3 10.23 13.11 7.67
CA PRO A 3 10.65 13.27 6.29
C PRO A 3 11.58 12.09 5.96
N VAL A 4 11.12 11.21 5.08
CA VAL A 4 11.98 10.19 4.48
C VAL A 4 12.97 10.95 3.62
N ASP A 5 14.27 10.89 3.95
CA ASP A 5 15.33 11.40 3.07
C ASP A 5 15.09 10.80 1.69
N ARG A 6 14.65 11.65 0.76
CA ARG A 6 14.27 11.22 -0.57
C ARG A 6 15.55 10.89 -1.31
N VAL A 7 15.89 9.61 -1.38
CA VAL A 7 16.85 9.10 -2.37
C VAL A 7 16.47 9.73 -3.72
N ASP A 8 17.44 10.27 -4.45
CA ASP A 8 17.19 10.88 -5.75
C ASP A 8 16.91 9.78 -6.78
N HIS A 9 15.62 9.46 -6.96
CA HIS A 9 15.17 8.40 -7.87
C HIS A 9 15.52 8.72 -9.33
N ASN A 10 15.55 10.01 -9.69
CA ASN A 10 15.90 10.43 -11.05
C ASN A 10 17.38 10.18 -11.33
N ALA A 11 18.25 10.45 -10.36
CA ALA A 11 19.68 10.17 -10.48
C ALA A 11 19.94 8.66 -10.61
N LEU A 12 19.25 7.83 -9.81
CA LEU A 12 19.37 6.36 -9.90
C LEU A 12 18.84 5.82 -11.24
N GLU A 13 17.71 6.35 -11.72
CA GLU A 13 17.16 6.00 -13.03
C GLU A 13 18.13 6.37 -14.15
N GLN A 14 18.76 7.55 -14.08
CA GLN A 14 19.76 7.96 -15.05
C GLN A 14 20.97 7.03 -15.04
N GLN A 15 21.50 6.68 -13.87
CA GLN A 15 22.61 5.71 -13.74
C GLN A 15 22.26 4.34 -14.36
N LEU A 16 21.02 3.87 -14.19
CA LEU A 16 20.55 2.63 -14.82
C LEU A 16 20.49 2.74 -16.35
N LYS A 17 20.01 3.88 -16.88
CA LYS A 17 20.00 4.15 -18.33
C LYS A 17 21.42 4.19 -18.90
N ASP A 18 22.35 4.81 -18.19
CA ASP A 18 23.76 4.88 -18.60
C ASP A 18 24.38 3.47 -18.67
N ILE A 19 24.09 2.59 -17.70
CA ILE A 19 24.53 1.18 -17.74
C ILE A 19 23.96 0.42 -18.94
N ILE A 20 22.67 0.60 -19.25
CA ILE A 20 22.05 -0.02 -20.43
C ILE A 20 22.73 0.46 -21.71
N GLN A 21 23.06 1.76 -21.78
CA GLN A 21 23.78 2.35 -22.89
C GLN A 21 25.21 1.80 -23.02
N ASP A 22 25.94 1.66 -21.92
CA ASP A 22 27.28 1.06 -21.87
C ASP A 22 27.24 -0.39 -22.42
N LEU A 23 26.26 -1.19 -21.99
CA LEU A 23 26.07 -2.57 -22.47
C LEU A 23 25.77 -2.63 -23.97
N TYR A 24 24.91 -1.72 -24.46
CA TYR A 24 24.59 -1.64 -25.88
C TYR A 24 25.82 -1.25 -26.72
N GLN A 25 26.59 -0.27 -26.24
CA GLN A 25 27.81 0.20 -26.90
C GLN A 25 28.86 -0.92 -26.99
N ILE A 26 29.06 -1.68 -25.90
CA ILE A 26 29.94 -2.86 -25.89
C ILE A 26 29.46 -3.90 -26.90
N MET A 27 28.16 -4.21 -26.93
CA MET A 27 27.59 -5.16 -27.90
C MET A 27 27.90 -4.75 -29.34
N VAL A 28 27.70 -3.47 -29.68
CA VAL A 28 28.00 -2.94 -31.02
C VAL A 28 29.50 -3.08 -31.33
N GLN A 29 30.39 -2.66 -30.43
CA GLN A 29 31.84 -2.73 -30.63
C GLN A 29 32.36 -4.16 -30.79
N VAL A 30 31.78 -5.12 -30.07
CA VAL A 30 32.11 -6.54 -30.19
C VAL A 30 31.61 -7.10 -31.53
N SER A 31 30.42 -6.69 -31.99
CA SER A 31 29.87 -7.15 -33.28
C SER A 31 30.71 -6.71 -34.49
N THR A 32 31.38 -5.56 -34.39
CA THR A 32 32.27 -5.01 -35.44
C THR A 32 33.75 -5.17 -35.10
N TYR A 33 34.08 -6.08 -34.17
CA TYR A 33 35.45 -6.22 -33.69
C TYR A 33 36.38 -6.60 -34.85
N ASP A 34 37.42 -5.79 -35.07
CA ASP A 34 38.44 -5.98 -36.12
C ASP A 34 37.92 -5.98 -37.58
N SER A 35 36.66 -5.60 -37.81
CA SER A 35 36.06 -5.60 -39.16
C SER A 35 36.58 -4.47 -40.07
N VAL A 36 37.27 -3.48 -39.51
CA VAL A 36 37.72 -2.25 -40.20
C VAL A 36 39.24 -2.07 -40.18
N GLY A 37 40.01 -3.11 -39.79
CA GLY A 37 41.49 -3.07 -39.79
C GLY A 37 42.12 -2.06 -38.83
N ARG A 38 41.32 -1.46 -37.92
CA ARG A 38 41.79 -0.65 -36.79
C ARG A 38 41.59 -1.47 -35.52
N SER A 39 42.62 -1.59 -34.69
CA SER A 39 42.54 -2.24 -33.39
C SER A 39 41.51 -1.52 -32.50
N SER A 40 40.30 -2.09 -32.38
CA SER A 40 39.24 -1.62 -31.47
C SER A 40 39.47 -2.07 -30.02
N ARG A 41 40.59 -2.73 -29.74
CA ARG A 41 40.93 -3.30 -28.43
C ARG A 41 40.97 -2.25 -27.32
N GLU A 42 41.62 -1.11 -27.55
CA GLU A 42 41.75 -0.06 -26.53
C GLU A 42 40.39 0.57 -26.19
N VAL A 43 39.54 0.76 -27.20
CA VAL A 43 38.19 1.30 -27.04
C VAL A 43 37.36 0.32 -26.19
N LEU A 44 37.36 -0.97 -26.54
CA LEU A 44 36.63 -1.98 -25.79
C LEU A 44 37.08 -2.10 -24.33
N ILE A 45 38.40 -2.01 -24.07
CA ILE A 45 38.93 -2.01 -22.70
C ILE A 45 38.40 -0.80 -21.93
N ASN A 46 38.33 0.37 -22.56
CA ASN A 46 37.81 1.58 -21.92
C ASN A 46 36.30 1.47 -21.65
N GLU A 47 35.50 0.96 -22.58
CA GLU A 47 34.05 0.74 -22.34
C GLU A 47 33.79 -0.24 -21.19
N ILE A 48 34.56 -1.32 -21.09
CA ILE A 48 34.44 -2.28 -19.98
C ILE A 48 34.78 -1.62 -18.64
N LYS A 49 35.79 -0.73 -18.62
CA LYS A 49 36.12 0.04 -17.41
C LYS A 49 35.00 1.02 -17.06
N THR A 50 34.46 1.74 -18.04
CA THR A 50 33.30 2.63 -17.85
C THR A 50 32.13 1.86 -17.26
N LEU A 51 31.76 0.71 -17.83
CA LEU A 51 30.70 -0.15 -17.31
C LEU A 51 30.95 -0.57 -15.85
N SER A 52 32.19 -0.96 -15.52
CA SER A 52 32.57 -1.33 -14.15
C SER A 52 32.39 -0.16 -13.17
N ASP A 53 32.78 1.05 -13.58
CA ASP A 53 32.64 2.26 -12.76
C ASP A 53 31.16 2.67 -12.63
N SER A 54 30.36 2.55 -13.69
CA SER A 54 28.91 2.77 -13.70
C SER A 54 28.20 1.81 -12.73
N LEU A 55 28.51 0.52 -12.77
CA LEU A 55 27.95 -0.49 -11.86
C LEU A 55 28.34 -0.24 -10.39
N ARG A 56 29.59 0.18 -10.14
CA ARG A 56 30.03 0.53 -8.79
C ARG A 56 29.32 1.77 -8.26
N THR A 57 29.12 2.76 -9.13
CA THR A 57 28.40 3.99 -8.81
C THR A 57 26.95 3.69 -8.43
N VAL A 58 26.23 2.90 -9.24
CA VAL A 58 24.83 2.54 -8.96
C VAL A 58 24.70 1.71 -7.67
N HIS A 59 25.65 0.81 -7.41
CA HIS A 59 25.65 0.03 -6.17
C HIS A 59 25.83 0.95 -4.95
N SER A 60 26.76 1.90 -5.01
CA SER A 60 27.01 2.84 -3.91
C SER A 60 25.84 3.81 -3.68
N SER A 61 25.15 4.25 -4.74
CA SER A 61 24.01 5.16 -4.65
C SER A 61 22.75 4.49 -4.10
N ALA A 62 22.59 3.19 -4.35
CA ALA A 62 21.49 2.35 -3.85
C ALA A 62 21.78 1.66 -2.50
N SER A 63 22.98 1.83 -1.94
CA SER A 63 23.39 1.22 -0.67
C SER A 63 23.25 2.19 0.51
N PRO A 64 23.23 1.69 1.76
CA PRO A 64 23.17 2.54 2.96
C PRO A 64 24.24 3.64 2.93
N PRO A 65 23.89 4.89 3.26
CA PRO A 65 22.68 5.34 3.98
C PRO A 65 21.42 5.55 3.12
N ASN A 66 21.49 5.39 1.79
CA ASN A 66 20.36 5.56 0.89
C ASN A 66 19.49 4.30 0.86
N ASN A 67 18.64 4.14 1.87
CA ASN A 67 17.73 3.00 1.93
C ASN A 67 16.62 3.16 0.89
N LEU A 68 16.64 2.29 -0.13
CA LEU A 68 15.55 2.15 -1.09
C LEU A 68 14.28 1.63 -0.39
N PRO A 69 13.08 1.98 -0.90
CA PRO A 69 11.84 1.44 -0.39
C PRO A 69 11.80 -0.08 -0.53
N SER A 70 11.23 -0.76 0.46
CA SER A 70 11.02 -2.21 0.40
C SER A 70 10.04 -2.55 -0.72
N VAL A 71 10.45 -3.47 -1.60
CA VAL A 71 9.60 -4.00 -2.68
C VAL A 71 9.10 -5.39 -2.27
N PRO A 72 7.78 -5.66 -2.34
CA PRO A 72 7.23 -7.00 -2.16
C PRO A 72 7.91 -8.05 -3.06
N PRO A 73 8.25 -9.25 -2.55
CA PRO A 73 8.86 -10.30 -3.36
C PRO A 73 8.04 -10.69 -4.59
N GLU A 74 6.71 -10.67 -4.47
CA GLU A 74 5.80 -10.98 -5.58
C GLU A 74 5.91 -9.96 -6.71
N LEU A 75 6.22 -8.69 -6.41
CA LEU A 75 6.45 -7.68 -7.43
C LEU A 75 7.74 -7.94 -8.21
N VAL A 76 8.77 -8.49 -7.55
CA VAL A 76 10.02 -8.90 -8.23
C VAL A 76 9.73 -10.03 -9.21
N GLU A 77 8.95 -11.03 -8.79
CA GLU A 77 8.53 -12.14 -9.64
C GLU A 77 7.74 -11.66 -10.88
N TYR A 78 6.90 -10.63 -10.75
CA TYR A 78 6.21 -10.03 -11.91
C TYR A 78 7.19 -9.48 -12.95
N VAL A 79 8.21 -8.75 -12.49
CA VAL A 79 9.22 -8.14 -13.37
C VAL A 79 10.10 -9.22 -14.01
N GLU A 80 10.50 -10.25 -13.26
CA GLU A 80 11.30 -11.38 -13.77
C GLU A 80 10.59 -12.12 -14.91
N HIS A 81 9.26 -12.26 -14.84
CA HIS A 81 8.47 -12.87 -15.89
C HIS A 81 8.08 -11.90 -17.03
N GLY A 82 8.57 -10.65 -17.00
CA GLY A 82 8.24 -9.63 -17.99
C GLY A 82 6.80 -9.11 -17.93
N ARG A 83 6.10 -9.32 -16.80
CA ARG A 83 4.74 -8.81 -16.57
C ARG A 83 4.80 -7.38 -16.06
N ASN A 84 3.82 -6.55 -16.45
CA ASN A 84 3.71 -5.19 -15.94
C ASN A 84 3.48 -5.19 -14.41
N PRO A 85 4.37 -4.60 -13.58
CA PRO A 85 4.22 -4.55 -12.13
C PRO A 85 2.97 -3.77 -11.67
N ASP A 86 2.42 -2.86 -12.49
CA ASP A 86 1.18 -2.13 -12.17
C ASP A 86 -0.02 -3.06 -11.98
N ILE A 87 0.01 -4.24 -12.60
CA ILE A 87 -1.05 -5.23 -12.48
C ILE A 87 -1.11 -5.78 -11.04
N TYR A 88 0.04 -6.03 -10.41
CA TYR A 88 0.08 -6.46 -9.00
C TYR A 88 -0.57 -5.41 -8.10
N THR A 89 -0.20 -4.13 -8.28
CA THR A 89 -0.75 -3.04 -7.47
C THR A 89 -2.27 -2.93 -7.65
N ARG A 90 -2.75 -3.07 -8.89
CA ARG A 90 -4.18 -3.11 -9.19
C ARG A 90 -4.87 -4.30 -8.52
N GLU A 91 -4.35 -5.51 -8.67
CA GLU A 91 -4.89 -6.73 -8.06
C GLU A 91 -4.92 -6.63 -6.53
N PHE A 92 -3.88 -6.04 -5.93
CA PHE A 92 -3.81 -5.79 -4.50
C PHE A 92 -4.92 -4.86 -4.02
N VAL A 93 -5.14 -3.72 -4.71
CA VAL A 93 -6.24 -2.81 -4.39
C VAL A 93 -7.59 -3.49 -4.56
N GLU A 94 -7.78 -4.27 -5.62
CA GLU A 94 -9.00 -5.03 -5.86
C GLU A 94 -9.25 -6.08 -4.76
N LEU A 95 -8.20 -6.76 -4.31
CA LEU A 95 -8.24 -7.74 -3.21
C LEU A 95 -8.62 -7.08 -1.90
N VAL A 96 -7.96 -5.98 -1.53
CA VAL A 96 -8.26 -5.22 -0.30
C VAL A 96 -9.70 -4.71 -0.32
N ARG A 97 -10.16 -4.16 -1.45
CA ARG A 97 -11.53 -3.70 -1.60
C ARG A 97 -12.54 -4.85 -1.42
N ARG A 98 -12.29 -5.99 -2.07
CA ARG A 98 -13.16 -7.18 -1.96
C ARG A 98 -13.17 -7.71 -0.52
N GLY A 99 -12.01 -7.78 0.12
CA GLY A 99 -11.86 -8.19 1.52
C GLY A 99 -12.64 -7.30 2.48
N ASN A 100 -12.51 -5.97 2.34
CA ASN A 100 -13.23 -5.01 3.16
C ASN A 100 -14.74 -5.11 3.00
N GLN A 101 -15.23 -5.24 1.75
CA GLN A 101 -16.66 -5.43 1.49
C GLN A 101 -17.18 -6.74 2.07
N LEU A 102 -16.43 -7.83 1.91
CA LEU A 102 -16.77 -9.13 2.46
C LEU A 102 -16.85 -9.09 4.00
N MET A 103 -15.86 -8.48 4.66
CA MET A 103 -15.86 -8.34 6.11
C MET A 103 -17.04 -7.50 6.60
N ARG A 104 -17.34 -6.38 5.93
CA ARG A 104 -18.51 -5.56 6.25
C ARG A 104 -19.82 -6.34 6.07
N GLY A 105 -19.93 -7.13 5.01
CA GLY A 105 -21.07 -8.01 4.78
C GLY A 105 -21.24 -9.05 5.89
N LYS A 106 -20.15 -9.70 6.31
CA LYS A 106 -20.16 -10.66 7.44
C LYS A 106 -20.58 -9.98 8.74
N LEU A 107 -20.01 -8.83 9.07
CA LEU A 107 -20.37 -8.07 10.28
C LEU A 107 -21.87 -7.73 10.30
N ASN A 108 -22.41 -7.25 9.17
CA ASN A 108 -23.84 -6.97 9.05
C ASN A 108 -24.70 -8.22 9.21
N ALA A 109 -24.32 -9.34 8.56
CA ALA A 109 -25.06 -10.60 8.65
C ALA A 109 -25.07 -11.16 10.08
N PHE A 110 -23.93 -11.13 10.77
CA PHE A 110 -23.84 -11.53 12.18
C PHE A 110 -24.62 -10.58 13.10
N GLY A 111 -24.61 -9.28 12.84
CA GLY A 111 -25.44 -8.30 13.54
C GLY A 111 -26.94 -8.61 13.40
N THR A 112 -27.40 -8.86 12.18
CA THR A 112 -28.80 -9.26 11.92
C THR A 112 -29.14 -10.59 12.59
N PHE A 113 -28.25 -11.59 12.50
CA PHE A 113 -28.46 -12.89 13.14
C PHE A 113 -28.58 -12.75 14.67
N ARG A 114 -27.68 -11.98 15.30
CA ARG A 114 -27.73 -11.66 16.73
C ARG A 114 -29.08 -11.06 17.11
N ASP A 115 -29.54 -10.05 16.37
CA ASP A 115 -30.78 -9.34 16.69
C ASP A 115 -32.01 -10.25 16.60
N ILE A 116 -32.11 -11.06 15.53
CA ILE A 116 -33.20 -12.02 15.35
C ILE A 116 -33.17 -13.09 16.44
N LEU A 117 -31.98 -13.62 16.76
CA LEU A 117 -31.84 -14.63 17.81
C LEU A 117 -32.25 -14.07 19.17
N ALA A 118 -31.83 -12.84 19.50
CA ALA A 118 -32.19 -12.17 20.74
C ALA A 118 -33.71 -11.97 20.86
N GLU A 119 -34.38 -11.58 19.78
CA GLU A 119 -35.84 -11.43 19.74
C GLU A 119 -36.55 -12.77 19.98
N ASN A 120 -36.11 -13.84 19.31
CA ASN A 120 -36.69 -15.17 19.49
C ASN A 120 -36.51 -15.70 20.92
N ILE A 121 -35.32 -15.53 21.53
CA ILE A 121 -35.07 -15.93 22.92
C ILE A 121 -35.95 -15.12 23.88
N THR A 122 -36.04 -13.81 23.70
CA THR A 122 -36.87 -12.90 24.51
C THR A 122 -38.36 -13.24 24.45
N SER A 123 -38.82 -13.74 23.30
CA SER A 123 -40.19 -14.19 23.07
C SER A 123 -40.47 -15.55 23.70
N ALA A 124 -39.56 -16.52 23.52
CA ALA A 124 -39.72 -17.88 24.01
C ALA A 124 -39.44 -18.05 25.51
N MET A 125 -38.53 -17.23 26.07
CA MET A 125 -38.03 -17.32 27.44
C MET A 125 -37.99 -15.89 28.06
N PRO A 126 -39.14 -15.35 28.49
CA PRO A 126 -39.24 -13.99 29.02
C PRO A 126 -38.37 -13.72 30.26
N GLU A 127 -38.00 -14.75 31.01
CA GLU A 127 -37.12 -14.68 32.17
C GLU A 127 -35.68 -14.33 31.83
N LEU A 128 -35.24 -14.52 30.57
CA LEU A 128 -33.88 -14.24 30.11
C LEU A 128 -33.71 -12.85 29.48
N ARG A 129 -34.73 -12.00 29.52
CA ARG A 129 -34.74 -10.69 28.82
C ARG A 129 -33.58 -9.79 29.19
N ASP A 130 -33.29 -9.67 30.48
CA ASP A 130 -32.25 -8.78 30.98
C ASP A 130 -30.86 -9.29 30.60
N ASP A 131 -30.63 -10.61 30.69
CA ASP A 131 -29.38 -11.26 30.29
C ASP A 131 -29.15 -11.12 28.78
N VAL A 132 -30.19 -11.35 27.96
CA VAL A 132 -30.11 -11.19 26.50
C VAL A 132 -29.84 -9.73 26.13
N ALA A 133 -30.47 -8.77 26.80
CA ALA A 133 -30.21 -7.35 26.58
C ALA A 133 -28.74 -7.00 26.87
N GLN A 134 -28.18 -7.51 27.96
CA GLN A 134 -26.77 -7.31 28.32
C GLN A 134 -25.82 -7.88 27.25
N VAL A 135 -26.09 -9.09 26.73
CA VAL A 135 -25.26 -9.71 25.68
C VAL A 135 -25.35 -8.96 24.35
N VAL A 136 -26.55 -8.50 23.97
CA VAL A 136 -26.74 -7.71 22.75
C VAL A 136 -25.97 -6.39 22.83
N GLU A 137 -26.04 -5.69 23.97
CA GLU A 137 -25.30 -4.44 24.19
C GLU A 137 -23.78 -4.68 24.19
N ALA A 138 -23.31 -5.72 24.88
CA ALA A 138 -21.89 -6.09 24.92
C ALA A 138 -21.31 -6.48 23.54
N THR A 139 -22.16 -6.92 22.61
CA THR A 139 -21.77 -7.28 21.23
C THR A 139 -22.07 -6.16 20.22
N GLY A 140 -22.31 -4.93 20.70
CA GLY A 140 -22.49 -3.74 19.85
C GLY A 140 -23.87 -3.65 19.18
N GLY A 141 -24.88 -4.27 19.76
CA GLY A 141 -26.26 -4.25 19.30
C GLY A 141 -27.16 -3.35 20.14
N VAL A 142 -28.36 -3.09 19.62
CA VAL A 142 -29.40 -2.34 20.36
C VAL A 142 -30.42 -3.34 20.91
N PRO A 143 -30.63 -3.40 22.24
CA PRO A 143 -31.57 -4.34 22.84
C PRO A 143 -33.01 -4.17 22.35
N PRO A 144 -33.76 -5.28 22.17
CA PRO A 144 -35.18 -5.24 21.82
C PRO A 144 -36.00 -4.65 22.98
N GLY A 145 -36.37 -3.37 22.86
CA GLY A 145 -37.04 -2.59 23.90
C GLY A 145 -36.64 -1.11 23.90
N ARG A 146 -35.34 -0.82 23.67
CA ARG A 146 -34.83 0.55 23.50
C ARG A 146 -35.04 1.13 22.09
N ARG A 147 -35.38 0.30 21.09
CA ARG A 147 -35.65 0.77 19.70
C ARG A 147 -36.86 1.71 19.58
N ASN A 148 -37.80 1.69 20.52
CA ASN A 148 -39.07 2.44 20.43
C ASN A 148 -39.16 3.66 21.37
N GLY A 149 -38.12 3.97 22.14
CA GLY A 149 -38.15 5.10 23.08
C GLY A 149 -36.77 5.67 23.30
N GLU A 150 -36.67 7.00 23.17
CA GLU A 150 -35.49 7.87 23.37
C GLU A 150 -34.75 8.28 22.08
N GLN A 151 -35.36 9.21 21.35
CA GLN A 151 -34.58 10.22 20.64
C GLN A 151 -33.85 11.07 21.69
N PRO A 152 -32.52 11.28 21.59
CA PRO A 152 -31.85 12.22 22.47
C PRO A 152 -32.38 13.63 22.18
N GLN A 153 -33.03 14.22 23.18
CA GLN A 153 -33.54 15.58 23.14
C GLN A 153 -32.35 16.54 22.93
N GLN A 154 -32.24 17.05 21.71
CA GLN A 154 -31.21 18.00 21.31
C GLN A 154 -31.55 19.35 21.96
N ASN A 155 -31.07 19.54 23.18
CA ASN A 155 -31.29 20.78 23.92
C ASN A 155 -30.35 21.84 23.35
N GLY A 156 -30.91 22.70 22.49
CA GLY A 156 -30.21 23.85 21.92
C GLY A 156 -29.87 24.84 23.03
N ASN A 157 -28.60 24.94 23.37
CA ASN A 157 -28.09 26.07 24.13
C ASN A 157 -27.25 26.94 23.19
N ALA A 158 -27.92 27.95 22.64
CA ALA A 158 -27.29 29.06 21.95
C ALA A 158 -26.56 29.91 22.99
N THR A 159 -25.25 29.71 23.14
CA THR A 159 -24.39 30.65 23.83
C THR A 159 -23.57 31.39 22.79
N ASN A 160 -24.05 32.58 22.44
CA ASN A 160 -23.26 33.65 21.87
C ASN A 160 -21.97 33.81 22.66
N HIS A 161 -20.81 33.68 22.01
CA HIS A 161 -19.63 34.41 22.46
C HIS A 161 -19.10 35.25 21.31
N ALA A 162 -19.14 36.54 21.60
CA ALA A 162 -18.75 37.65 20.78
C ALA A 162 -17.29 37.56 20.30
N SER A 163 -17.11 38.07 19.10
CA SER A 163 -15.90 38.70 18.61
C SER A 163 -15.28 39.62 19.69
N SER A 164 -14.01 39.41 20.00
CA SER A 164 -13.12 40.50 20.43
C SER A 164 -11.69 40.22 20.01
N SER A 165 -11.16 41.21 19.32
CA SER A 165 -9.76 41.52 18.99
C SER A 165 -8.79 41.34 20.15
N ALA A 166 -7.57 40.86 19.87
CA ALA A 166 -6.31 41.58 20.17
C ALA A 166 -5.06 40.80 19.70
N ALA A 167 -4.18 41.53 19.00
CA ALA A 167 -2.73 41.38 18.79
C ALA A 167 -2.17 40.12 18.11
#